data_AF-A0A0Q9U3X0-F1
#
_entry.id   AF-A0A0Q9U3X0-F1
#
_cell.length_a   1.000
_cell.length_b   1.000
_cell.length_c   1.000
_cell.angle_alpha   90.00
_cell.angle_beta   90.00
_cell.angle_gamma   90.00
#
_symmetry.space_group_name_H-M   'P 1'
#
loop_
_entity.id
_entity.type
_entity.pdbx_description
1 polymer ?
#
loop_
_entity_poly.entity_id
_entity_poly.type
_entity_poly.pdbx_seq_one_letter_code
_entity_poly.pdbx_strand_id
1 'polypeptide(L)'
;MIMYNFAEMITSHVVISQMDKQHQYQVNFTVAVHVCRHFLRSRGDEPPPDVEALIRKNILPIRPILLGQQNPRKIRYKSAVSFVPTLSFSLT
;
A
#
# COMPACT_ATOMS: atom_id res chain seq x y z
N MET A 1 -6.45 -20.37 -0.62
CA MET A 1 -6.07 -19.87 0.71
C MET A 1 -4.61 -20.19 1.03
N ILE A 2 -3.65 -19.69 0.23
CA ILE A 2 -2.21 -20.00 0.44
C ILE A 2 -1.40 -18.70 0.44
N MET A 3 -1.64 -17.81 -0.53
CA MET A 3 -0.92 -16.54 -0.64
C MET A 3 -1.15 -15.58 0.55
N TYR A 4 -2.38 -15.49 1.08
CA TYR A 4 -2.67 -14.62 2.23
C TYR A 4 -1.94 -15.10 3.49
N ASN A 5 -2.01 -16.39 3.81
CA ASN A 5 -1.32 -16.98 4.96
C ASN A 5 0.21 -16.82 4.85
N PHE A 6 0.75 -16.95 3.64
CA PHE A 6 2.17 -16.74 3.38
C PHE A 6 2.58 -15.28 3.56
N ALA A 7 1.80 -14.34 3.00
CA ALA A 7 2.04 -12.92 3.17
C ALA A 7 1.95 -12.51 4.65
N GLU A 8 0.98 -13.04 5.39
CA GLU A 8 0.79 -12.80 6.81
C GLU A 8 1.99 -13.30 7.64
N MET A 9 2.46 -14.52 7.38
CA MET A 9 3.65 -15.10 8.02
C MET A 9 4.92 -14.27 7.77
N ILE A 10 5.12 -13.79 6.54
CA ILE A 10 6.28 -12.96 6.23
C ILE A 10 6.17 -11.60 6.91
N THR A 11 4.99 -10.98 6.90
CA THR A 11 4.79 -9.69 7.56
C THR A 11 4.99 -9.78 9.06
N SER A 12 4.57 -10.87 9.72
CA SER A 12 4.78 -11.06 11.15
C SER A 12 6.26 -11.24 11.49
N HIS A 13 6.99 -12.04 10.71
CA HIS A 13 8.44 -12.23 10.90
C HIS A 13 9.21 -10.91 10.75
N VAL A 14 8.85 -10.12 9.73
CA VAL A 14 9.45 -8.80 9.48
C VAL A 14 9.14 -7.82 10.62
N VAL A 15 7.94 -7.86 11.21
CA VAL A 15 7.55 -7.00 12.35
C VAL A 15 8.25 -7.41 13.64
N ILE A 16 8.40 -8.72 13.91
CA ILE A 16 9.15 -9.23 15.08
C ILE A 16 10.61 -8.77 15.00
N SER A 17 11.23 -8.86 13.82
CA SER A 17 12.58 -8.37 13.56
C SER A 17 12.72 -6.84 13.72
N GLN A 18 11.61 -6.09 13.76
CA GLN A 18 11.59 -4.64 13.98
C GLN A 18 11.33 -4.24 15.44
N MET A 19 10.78 -5.12 16.29
CA MET A 19 10.55 -4.81 17.71
C MET A 19 11.85 -4.55 18.47
N ASP A 20 12.98 -5.07 17.99
CA ASP A 20 14.32 -4.76 18.51
C ASP A 20 14.79 -3.33 18.22
N LYS A 21 14.07 -2.56 17.39
CA LYS A 21 14.45 -1.20 16.99
C LYS A 21 13.65 -0.16 17.78
N GLN A 22 14.29 0.97 18.09
CA GLN A 22 13.70 2.08 18.85
C GLN A 22 12.44 2.73 18.25
N HIS A 23 12.15 2.52 16.96
CA HIS A 23 11.04 3.17 16.26
C HIS A 23 10.06 2.13 15.74
N GLN A 24 8.75 2.42 15.85
CA GLN A 24 7.73 1.63 15.17
C GLN A 24 7.77 1.96 13.67
N TYR A 25 7.83 0.93 12.85
CA TYR A 25 7.81 1.04 11.39
C TYR A 25 6.56 0.34 10.85
N GLN A 26 5.97 0.91 9.81
CA GLN A 26 4.85 0.35 9.09
C GLN A 26 5.34 -0.39 7.85
N VAL A 27 4.94 -1.64 7.73
CA VAL A 27 5.24 -2.46 6.54
C VAL A 27 4.32 -2.04 5.40
N ASN A 28 4.88 -1.82 4.21
CA ASN A 28 4.09 -1.61 3.01
C ASN A 28 3.48 -2.94 2.54
N PHE A 29 2.23 -3.17 2.91
CA PHE A 29 1.50 -4.40 2.58
C PHE A 29 1.39 -4.65 1.07
N THR A 30 1.27 -3.60 0.25
CA THR A 30 1.18 -3.75 -1.21
C THR A 30 2.45 -4.36 -1.79
N VAL A 31 3.61 -3.93 -1.30
CA VAL A 31 4.92 -4.46 -1.70
C VAL A 31 5.09 -5.89 -1.19
N ALA A 32 4.72 -6.16 0.07
CA ALA A 32 4.80 -7.51 0.63
C ALA A 32 4.01 -8.53 -0.22
N VAL A 33 2.76 -8.20 -0.59
CA VAL A 33 1.93 -9.07 -1.45
C VAL A 33 2.52 -9.20 -2.85
N HIS A 34 3.08 -8.12 -3.41
CA HIS A 34 3.72 -8.15 -4.73
C HIS A 34 4.93 -9.09 -4.75
N VAL A 35 5.80 -8.98 -3.74
CA VAL A 35 6.98 -9.85 -3.60
C VAL A 35 6.57 -11.31 -3.36
N CYS A 36 5.58 -11.56 -2.49
CA CYS A 36 5.06 -12.91 -2.26
C CYS A 36 4.51 -13.54 -3.55
N ARG A 37 3.80 -12.76 -4.37
CA ARG A 37 3.28 -13.21 -5.66
C ARG A 37 4.40 -13.50 -6.66
N HIS A 38 5.42 -12.65 -6.69
CA HIS A 38 6.58 -12.86 -7.56
C HIS A 38 7.31 -14.16 -7.18
N PHE A 39 7.58 -14.35 -5.89
CA PHE A 39 8.25 -15.53 -5.35
C PHE A 39 7.51 -16.84 -5.69
N LEU A 40 6.18 -16.85 -5.55
CA LEU A 40 5.37 -18.02 -5.89
C LEU A 40 5.28 -18.30 -7.39
N ARG A 41 5.51 -17.29 -8.24
CA ARG A 41 5.51 -17.42 -9.71
C ARG A 41 6.88 -17.76 -10.29
N SER A 42 7.96 -17.31 -9.67
CA SER A 42 9.34 -17.64 -10.05
C SER A 42 9.63 -19.10 -9.67
N ARG A 43 9.39 -20.03 -10.60
CA ARG A 43 9.53 -21.48 -10.37
C ARG A 43 10.85 -22.08 -10.89
N GLY A 44 11.77 -21.29 -11.44
CA GLY A 44 13.03 -21.86 -11.98
C GLY A 44 14.12 -20.94 -12.53
N ASP A 45 13.90 -19.64 -12.73
CA ASP A 45 14.84 -18.85 -13.56
C ASP A 45 15.83 -17.96 -12.79
N GLU A 46 15.61 -17.68 -11.50
CA GLU A 46 16.50 -16.83 -10.71
C GLU A 46 16.67 -17.32 -9.26
N PRO A 47 17.82 -17.02 -8.63
CA PRO A 47 18.02 -17.29 -7.20
C PRO A 47 16.88 -16.64 -6.41
N PRO A 48 16.28 -17.36 -5.44
CA PRO A 48 15.13 -16.87 -4.71
C PRO A 48 15.50 -15.52 -4.07
N PRO A 49 14.82 -14.42 -4.45
CA PRO A 49 15.10 -13.13 -3.84
C PRO A 49 14.81 -13.25 -2.35
N ASP A 50 15.69 -12.71 -1.51
CA ASP A 50 15.45 -12.63 -0.07
C ASP A 50 14.22 -11.75 0.17
N VAL A 51 13.07 -12.43 0.27
CA VAL A 51 11.74 -11.84 0.39
C VAL A 51 11.69 -10.95 1.64
N GLU A 52 12.37 -11.38 2.69
CA GLU A 52 12.41 -10.66 3.95
C GLU A 52 13.22 -9.38 3.84
N ALA A 53 14.41 -9.44 3.23
CA ALA A 53 15.24 -8.25 2.99
C ALA A 53 14.55 -7.23 2.07
N LEU A 54 13.82 -7.68 1.04
CA LEU A 54 13.09 -6.79 0.14
C LEU A 54 11.96 -6.04 0.87
N ILE A 55 11.25 -6.72 1.75
CA ILE A 55 10.17 -6.13 2.52
C ILE A 55 10.73 -5.19 3.60
N ARG A 56 11.84 -5.58 4.28
CA ARG A 56 12.56 -4.72 5.23
C ARG A 56 13.04 -3.41 4.60
N LYS A 57 13.43 -3.41 3.32
CA LYS A 57 13.86 -2.19 2.61
C LYS A 57 12.71 -1.21 2.33
N ASN A 58 11.47 -1.69 2.31
CA ASN A 58 10.28 -0.91 1.95
C ASN A 58 9.39 -0.55 3.16
N ILE A 59 9.94 -0.61 4.37
CA ILE A 59 9.24 -0.18 5.59
C ILE A 59 9.34 1.34 5.74
N LEU A 60 8.25 1.97 6.12
CA LEU A 60 8.20 3.40 6.37
C LEU A 60 8.15 3.62 7.89
N PRO A 61 8.93 4.57 8.45
CA PRO A 61 8.81 4.91 9.86
C PRO A 61 7.38 5.42 10.12
N ILE A 62 6.74 4.89 11.16
CA ILE A 62 5.45 5.41 11.61
C ILE A 62 5.73 6.82 12.13
N ARG A 63 5.10 7.81 11.49
CA ARG A 63 5.15 9.16 12.00
C ARG A 63 4.30 9.18 13.28
N PRO A 64 4.87 9.39 14.48
CA PRO A 64 4.05 9.64 15.64
C PRO A 64 3.25 10.91 15.31
N ILE A 65 1.95 10.75 15.10
CA ILE A 65 1.05 11.89 15.07
C ILE A 65 1.17 12.56 16.44
N LEU A 66 1.91 13.68 16.48
CA LEU A 66 2.03 14.51 17.66
C LEU A 66 0.61 14.76 18.17
N LEU A 67 0.38 14.35 19.43
CA LEU A 67 -0.87 14.43 20.17
C LEU A 67 -1.60 15.76 19.83
N GLY A 68 -2.61 15.72 18.96
CA GLY A 68 -3.39 16.89 18.52
C GLY A 68 -3.36 17.23 17.02
N GLN A 69 -2.46 16.66 16.22
CA GLN A 69 -2.41 16.84 14.76
C GLN A 69 -2.89 15.57 14.03
N GLN A 70 -4.16 15.22 14.20
CA GLN A 70 -4.83 14.48 13.12
C GLN A 70 -4.97 15.49 11.98
N ASN A 71 -4.28 15.26 10.87
CA ASN A 71 -4.43 16.08 9.67
C ASN A 71 -5.38 15.31 8.74
N PRO A 72 -6.71 15.29 9.02
CA PRO A 72 -7.65 14.60 8.17
C PRO A 72 -7.54 15.25 6.79
N ARG A 73 -7.46 14.42 5.75
CA ARG A 73 -7.55 14.92 4.38
C ARG A 73 -8.84 15.73 4.28
N LYS A 74 -8.73 17.04 4.03
CA LYS A 74 -9.88 17.91 3.77
C LYS A 74 -10.46 17.55 2.41
N ILE A 75 -11.30 16.52 2.38
CA ILE A 75 -11.99 16.08 1.16
C ILE A 75 -13.07 17.13 0.87
N ARG A 76 -12.86 17.91 -0.17
CA ARG A 76 -13.84 18.89 -0.65
C ARG A 76 -14.72 18.19 -1.67
N TYR A 77 -15.97 17.88 -1.29
CA TYR A 77 -16.96 17.36 -2.23
C TYR A 77 -17.20 18.39 -3.33
N LYS A 78 -17.06 17.96 -4.59
CA LYS A 78 -17.44 18.77 -5.75
C LYS A 78 -18.85 18.36 -6.16
N SER A 79 -19.71 19.35 -6.42
CA SER A 79 -21.03 19.10 -7.01
C SER A 79 -20.87 18.60 -8.45
N ALA A 80 -21.69 17.64 -8.85
CA ALA A 80 -21.77 17.23 -10.25
C ALA A 80 -22.24 18.41 -11.10
N VAL A 81 -21.52 18.71 -12.18
CA VAL A 81 -21.90 19.75 -13.15
C VAL A 81 -22.45 19.03 -14.38
N SER A 82 -23.69 19.35 -14.77
CA SER A 82 -24.28 18.87 -16.01
C SER A 82 -23.86 19.78 -17.16
N PHE A 83 -23.44 19.17 -18.27
CA PHE A 83 -23.24 19.88 -19.53
C PHE A 83 -24.59 19.94 -20.25
N VAL A 84 -25.16 21.13 -20.37
CA VAL A 84 -26.34 21.35 -21.21
C VAL A 84 -25.83 21.76 -22.60
N PRO A 85 -25.98 20.93 -23.64
CA PRO A 85 -25.71 21.37 -25.00
C PRO A 85 -26.82 22.35 -25.43
N THR A 86 -26.44 23.60 -25.68
CA THR A 86 -27.34 24.61 -26.24
C THR A 86 -27.59 24.27 -27.71
N LEU A 87 -28.66 23.54 -28.02
CA LEU A 87 -29.18 23.46 -29.37
C LEU A 87 -29.98 24.73 -29.66
N SER A 88 -29.31 25.74 -30.23
CA SER A 88 -29.97 26.88 -30.85
C SER A 88 -30.63 26.42 -32.15
N PHE A 89 -31.87 25.94 -32.08
CA PHE A 89 -32.72 25.83 -33.26
C PHE A 89 -33.30 27.21 -33.58
N SER A 90 -32.62 27.91 -34.47
CA SER A 90 -33.13 29.11 -35.12
C SER A 90 -34.24 28.72 -36.11
N LEU A 91 -35.45 29.23 -35.85
CA LEU A 91 -36.57 29.54 -36.76
C LEU A 91 -36.75 28.70 -38.05
N THR A 92 -37.94 28.12 -38.20
CA THR A 92 -38.75 28.33 -39.41
C THR A 92 -40.23 28.27 -39.06
#